data_AF-A0A699TD64-F1
#
_entry.id   AF-A0A699TD64-F1
#
_cell.length_a   1.000
_cell.length_b   1.000
_cell.length_c   1.000
_cell.angle_alpha   90.00
_cell.angle_beta   90.00
_cell.angle_gamma   90.00
#
_symmetry.space_group_name_H-M   'P 1'
#
loop_
_entity.id
_entity.type
_entity.pdbx_description
1 polymer ?
#
loop_
_entity_poly.entity_id
_entity_poly.type
_entity_poly.pdbx_seq_one_letter_code
_entity_poly.pdbx_strand_id
1 'polypeptide(L)'
;VEELKPLKKKQQVEMDEEYTKKLHDELNKDIDWDVAIEHVKQKAKEDPAVQRYQVMKKRPQTEAQAQKNMIMYLKNVVGFRLDYFKRMSYDDIRPIFEAKFNSNIEFLLKTKEQMKEEKSRAIQSINETPAQKASKRRKLNEEVEDLKRNLEIVPDEDDDVYT
;
A
#
# COMPACT_ATOMS: atom_id res chain seq x y z
N VAL A 1 17.37 -48.57 33.66
CA VAL A 1 17.74 -47.42 32.81
C VAL A 1 18.34 -46.40 33.75
N GLU A 2 19.66 -46.28 33.71
CA GLU A 2 20.45 -45.52 34.69
C GLU A 2 20.54 -44.07 34.20
N GLU A 3 19.80 -43.16 34.84
CA GLU A 3 19.73 -41.76 34.45
C GLU A 3 21.06 -41.04 34.76
N LEU A 4 21.82 -40.73 33.71
CA LEU A 4 23.07 -39.98 33.80
C LEU A 4 22.82 -38.52 34.23
N LYS A 5 23.46 -38.15 35.36
CA LYS A 5 23.41 -36.84 36.02
C LYS A 5 23.38 -35.61 35.08
N PRO A 6 22.56 -34.58 35.38
CA PRO A 6 22.34 -33.40 34.53
C PRO A 6 23.52 -32.42 34.44
N LEU A 7 24.57 -32.58 35.24
CA LEU A 7 25.71 -31.64 35.30
C LEU A 7 26.64 -31.74 34.08
N LYS A 8 26.81 -32.94 33.50
CA LYS A 8 27.75 -33.17 32.37
C LYS A 8 27.28 -32.55 31.05
N LYS A 9 25.96 -32.42 30.84
CA LYS A 9 25.40 -31.80 29.63
C LYS A 9 25.66 -30.30 29.56
N LYS A 10 25.66 -29.60 30.70
CA LYS A 10 25.87 -28.15 30.73
C LYS A 10 27.31 -27.77 30.36
N GLN A 11 28.29 -28.54 30.86
CA GLN A 11 29.70 -28.34 30.55
C GLN A 11 30.02 -28.62 29.08
N GLN A 12 29.37 -29.61 28.47
CA GLN A 12 29.54 -29.91 27.04
C GLN A 12 29.00 -28.77 26.15
N VAL A 13 27.83 -28.22 26.49
CA VAL A 13 27.21 -27.11 25.75
C VAL A 13 28.06 -25.83 25.84
N GLU A 14 28.63 -25.54 27.01
CA GLU A 14 29.50 -24.38 27.22
C GLU A 14 30.81 -24.49 26.42
N MET A 15 31.42 -25.68 26.39
CA MET A 15 32.60 -25.98 25.56
C MET A 15 32.32 -25.83 24.06
N ASP A 16 31.16 -26.29 23.59
CA ASP A 16 30.76 -26.18 22.19
C ASP A 16 30.46 -24.71 21.80
N GLU A 17 29.94 -23.92 22.74
CA GLU A 17 29.67 -22.49 22.55
C GLU A 17 30.96 -21.65 22.51
N GLU A 18 31.95 -21.94 23.35
CA GLU A 18 33.28 -21.30 23.26
C GLU A 18 34.02 -21.69 21.97
N TYR A 19 33.91 -22.95 21.55
CA TYR A 19 34.53 -23.43 20.32
C TYR A 19 33.98 -22.74 19.07
N THR A 20 32.66 -22.54 19.02
CA THR A 20 32.00 -21.82 17.91
C THR A 20 32.35 -20.33 17.89
N LYS A 21 32.43 -19.67 19.06
CA LYS A 21 32.90 -18.27 19.15
C LYS A 21 34.35 -18.13 18.66
N LYS A 22 35.24 -19.04 19.05
CA LYS A 22 36.65 -19.02 18.63
C LYS A 22 36.81 -19.24 17.11
N LEU A 23 36.06 -20.18 16.53
CA LEU A 23 36.03 -20.41 15.08
C LEU A 23 35.53 -19.17 14.33
N HIS A 24 34.51 -18.49 14.84
CA HIS A 24 33.96 -17.29 14.24
C HIS A 24 34.93 -16.10 14.30
N ASP A 25 35.66 -15.95 15.41
CA ASP A 25 36.69 -14.92 15.56
C ASP A 25 37.95 -15.20 14.72
N GLU A 26 38.29 -16.47 14.51
CA GLU A 26 39.42 -16.89 13.67
C GLU A 26 39.13 -16.69 12.18
N LEU A 27 37.92 -17.05 11.72
CA LEU A 27 37.48 -16.80 10.34
C LEU A 27 37.34 -15.31 10.01
N ASN A 28 37.03 -14.46 11.00
CA ASN A 28 36.87 -13.02 10.80
C ASN A 28 38.20 -12.23 10.75
N LYS A 29 39.33 -12.80 11.19
CA LYS A 29 40.63 -12.10 11.23
C LYS A 29 41.32 -11.99 9.87
N ASP A 30 41.04 -12.93 8.96
CA ASP A 30 41.75 -13.03 7.67
C ASP A 30 40.92 -12.55 6.47
N ILE A 31 39.64 -12.21 6.66
CA ILE A 31 38.78 -11.70 5.59
C ILE A 31 38.80 -10.18 5.64
N ASP A 32 39.50 -9.58 4.68
CA ASP A 32 39.35 -8.16 4.35
C ASP A 32 37.94 -7.95 3.76
N TRP A 33 37.00 -7.61 4.64
CA TRP A 33 35.60 -7.38 4.29
C TRP A 33 35.43 -6.24 3.30
N ASP A 34 36.31 -5.24 3.30
CA ASP A 34 36.25 -4.14 2.34
C ASP A 34 36.62 -4.63 0.94
N VAL A 35 37.66 -5.48 0.82
CA VAL A 35 38.02 -6.15 -0.45
C VAL A 35 36.92 -7.09 -0.91
N ALA A 36 36.31 -7.87 -0.01
CA ALA A 36 35.21 -8.77 -0.35
C ALA A 36 33.97 -8.02 -0.86
N ILE A 37 33.62 -6.90 -0.21
CA ILE A 37 32.50 -6.03 -0.61
C ILE A 37 32.78 -5.36 -1.95
N GLU A 38 34.00 -4.84 -2.18
CA GLU A 38 34.37 -4.23 -3.46
C GLU A 38 34.35 -5.26 -4.59
N HIS A 39 34.83 -6.48 -4.35
CA HIS A 39 34.77 -7.58 -5.32
C HIS A 39 33.31 -7.96 -5.68
N VAL A 40 32.41 -7.99 -4.70
CA VAL A 40 30.97 -8.23 -4.92
C VAL A 40 30.34 -7.09 -5.72
N LYS A 41 30.65 -5.82 -5.39
CA LYS A 41 30.19 -4.66 -6.16
C LYS A 41 30.71 -4.68 -7.59
N GLN A 42 31.96 -5.12 -7.81
CA GLN A 42 32.57 -5.22 -9.13
C GLN A 42 31.90 -6.32 -9.96
N LYS A 43 31.70 -7.52 -9.39
CA LYS A 43 30.91 -8.59 -10.04
C LYS A 43 29.48 -8.16 -10.33
N ALA A 44 28.84 -7.41 -9.43
CA ALA A 44 27.50 -6.88 -9.67
C ALA A 44 27.45 -5.87 -10.82
N LYS A 45 28.51 -5.10 -11.09
CA LYS A 45 28.61 -4.22 -12.26
C LYS A 45 28.85 -5.00 -13.57
N GLU A 46 29.47 -6.17 -13.47
CA GLU A 46 29.73 -7.08 -14.59
C GLU A 46 28.54 -8.00 -14.91
N ASP A 47 27.60 -8.15 -13.97
CA ASP A 47 26.39 -8.92 -14.17
C ASP A 47 25.61 -8.45 -15.42
N PRO A 48 25.36 -9.33 -16.40
CA PRO A 48 24.69 -8.96 -17.64
C PRO A 48 23.31 -8.35 -17.45
N ALA A 49 22.57 -8.70 -16.39
CA ALA A 49 21.27 -8.11 -16.08
C ALA A 49 21.43 -6.69 -15.52
N VAL A 50 22.41 -6.46 -14.65
CA VAL A 50 22.74 -5.13 -14.13
C VAL A 50 23.24 -4.21 -15.24
N GLN A 51 24.09 -4.70 -16.15
CA GLN A 51 24.55 -3.95 -17.32
C GLN A 51 23.39 -3.58 -18.25
N ARG A 52 22.51 -4.55 -18.59
CA ARG A 52 21.31 -4.27 -19.40
C ARG A 52 20.43 -3.23 -18.73
N TYR A 53 20.23 -3.32 -17.41
CA TYR A 53 19.45 -2.34 -16.66
C TYR A 53 20.07 -0.94 -16.70
N GLN A 54 21.39 -0.82 -16.49
CA GLN A 54 22.09 0.45 -16.60
C GLN A 54 22.00 1.04 -18.02
N VAL A 55 22.16 0.21 -19.05
CA VAL A 55 22.02 0.61 -20.46
C VAL A 55 20.58 1.06 -20.76
N MET A 56 19.57 0.32 -20.28
CA MET A 56 18.17 0.70 -20.43
C MET A 56 17.83 2.00 -19.70
N LYS A 57 18.37 2.23 -18.50
CA LYS A 57 18.20 3.49 -17.76
C LYS A 57 18.89 4.68 -18.42
N LYS A 58 20.03 4.45 -19.08
CA LYS A 58 20.78 5.49 -19.81
C LYS A 58 20.25 5.72 -21.22
N ARG A 59 19.42 4.82 -21.76
CA ARG A 59 18.74 5.02 -23.05
C ARG A 59 17.67 6.09 -22.84
N PRO A 60 17.78 7.27 -23.48
CA PRO A 60 16.68 8.22 -23.46
C PRO A 60 15.46 7.52 -24.05
N GLN A 61 14.35 7.54 -23.34
CA GLN A 61 13.09 7.11 -23.94
C GLN A 61 12.82 8.10 -25.07
N THR A 62 12.96 7.64 -26.32
CA THR A 62 12.81 8.51 -27.48
C THR A 62 11.41 9.12 -27.48
N GLU A 63 11.24 10.33 -28.00
CA GLU A 63 9.92 10.98 -28.08
C GLU A 63 8.89 10.08 -28.72
N ALA A 64 9.26 9.30 -29.75
CA ALA A 64 8.39 8.30 -30.36
C ALA A 64 7.96 7.18 -29.40
N GLN A 65 8.84 6.73 -28.49
CA GLN A 65 8.50 5.73 -27.48
C GLN A 65 7.61 6.33 -26.39
N ALA A 66 7.91 7.55 -25.94
CA ALA A 66 7.08 8.27 -24.98
C ALA A 66 5.67 8.54 -25.56
N GLN A 67 5.60 8.98 -26.82
CA GLN A 67 4.36 9.18 -27.57
C GLN A 67 3.53 7.89 -27.64
N LYS A 68 4.15 6.75 -28.01
CA LYS A 68 3.46 5.45 -28.00
C LYS A 68 2.92 5.08 -26.63
N ASN A 69 3.70 5.29 -25.57
CA ASN A 69 3.27 5.00 -24.20
C ASN A 69 2.08 5.88 -23.78
N MET A 70 2.11 7.18 -24.11
CA MET A 70 1.01 8.12 -23.84
C MET A 70 -0.26 7.72 -24.59
N ILE A 71 -0.16 7.39 -25.88
CA ILE A 71 -1.30 6.92 -26.69
C ILE A 71 -1.89 5.63 -26.09
N MET A 72 -1.04 4.69 -25.68
CA MET A 72 -1.48 3.43 -25.08
C MET A 72 -2.20 3.66 -23.75
N TYR A 73 -1.73 4.58 -22.91
CA TYR A 73 -2.42 4.97 -21.68
C TYR A 73 -3.80 5.57 -21.99
N LEU A 74 -3.85 6.54 -22.91
CA LEU A 74 -5.10 7.20 -23.29
C LEU A 74 -6.11 6.21 -23.89
N LYS A 75 -5.63 5.21 -24.64
CA LYS A 75 -6.47 4.11 -25.13
C LYS A 75 -7.02 3.26 -23.99
N ASN A 76 -6.16 2.80 -23.08
CA ASN A 76 -6.52 1.78 -22.09
C ASN A 76 -7.30 2.36 -20.91
N VAL A 77 -6.93 3.56 -20.44
CA VAL A 77 -7.50 4.19 -19.24
C VAL A 77 -8.69 5.07 -19.58
N VAL A 78 -8.59 5.83 -20.67
CA VAL A 78 -9.62 6.82 -21.04
C VAL A 78 -10.54 6.28 -22.15
N GLY A 79 -10.14 5.22 -22.86
CA GLY A 79 -10.95 4.62 -23.93
C GLY A 79 -10.81 5.30 -25.29
N PHE A 80 -9.78 6.12 -25.51
CA PHE A 80 -9.57 6.75 -26.82
C PHE A 80 -9.28 5.70 -27.89
N ARG A 81 -9.83 5.92 -29.08
CA ARG A 81 -9.49 5.11 -30.25
C ARG A 81 -8.10 5.49 -30.77
N LEU A 82 -7.35 4.53 -31.30
CA LEU A 82 -6.00 4.77 -31.82
C LEU A 82 -5.99 5.65 -33.08
N ASP A 83 -7.08 5.65 -33.86
CA ASP A 83 -7.21 6.44 -35.08
C ASP A 83 -7.24 7.95 -34.81
N TYR A 84 -7.73 8.36 -33.63
CA TYR A 84 -7.74 9.76 -33.19
C TYR A 84 -6.34 10.36 -33.20
N PHE A 85 -5.33 9.61 -32.77
CA PHE A 85 -3.95 10.09 -32.68
C PHE A 85 -3.19 9.99 -34.02
N LYS A 86 -3.83 9.51 -35.10
CA LYS A 86 -3.17 9.45 -36.42
C LYS A 86 -2.88 10.87 -36.87
N ARG A 87 -1.60 11.16 -37.15
CA ARG A 87 -1.05 12.47 -37.53
C ARG A 87 -0.96 13.51 -36.42
N MET A 88 -1.22 13.15 -35.16
CA MET A 88 -0.88 14.04 -34.05
C MET A 88 0.61 13.97 -33.73
N SER A 89 1.21 15.12 -33.44
CA SER A 89 2.60 15.19 -32.97
C SER A 89 2.71 14.85 -31.48
N TYR A 90 3.94 14.77 -30.98
CA TYR A 90 4.17 14.63 -29.54
C TYR A 90 3.60 15.82 -28.75
N ASP A 91 3.76 17.03 -29.28
CA ASP A 91 3.31 18.27 -28.63
C ASP A 91 1.77 18.41 -28.60
N ASP A 92 1.06 17.79 -29.55
CA ASP A 92 -0.41 17.74 -29.54
C ASP A 92 -0.94 16.72 -28.52
N ILE A 93 -0.25 15.59 -28.37
CA ILE A 93 -0.69 14.47 -27.51
C ILE A 93 -0.37 14.74 -26.04
N ARG A 94 0.78 15.36 -25.77
CA ARG A 94 1.29 15.58 -24.42
C ARG A 94 0.29 16.33 -23.51
N PRO A 95 -0.32 17.46 -23.94
CA PRO A 95 -1.31 18.16 -23.11
C PRO A 95 -2.55 17.31 -22.80
N ILE A 96 -3.01 16.50 -23.76
CA ILE A 96 -4.17 15.61 -23.58
C ILE A 96 -3.86 14.53 -22.54
N PHE A 97 -2.69 13.92 -22.65
CA PHE A 97 -2.21 12.95 -21.69
C PHE A 97 -2.07 13.56 -20.29
N GLU A 98 -1.41 14.71 -20.18
CA GLU A 98 -1.14 15.38 -18.91
C GLU A 98 -2.45 15.75 -18.18
N ALA A 99 -3.43 16.30 -18.89
CA ALA A 99 -4.74 16.61 -18.32
C ALA A 99 -5.43 15.36 -17.74
N LYS A 100 -5.42 14.24 -18.48
CA LYS A 100 -6.04 12.99 -18.03
C LYS A 100 -5.26 12.30 -16.92
N PHE A 101 -3.93 12.33 -16.99
CA PHE A 101 -3.07 11.77 -15.96
C PHE A 101 -3.24 12.52 -14.63
N ASN A 102 -3.19 13.86 -14.67
CA ASN A 102 -3.33 14.69 -13.47
C ASN A 102 -4.70 14.51 -12.81
N SER A 103 -5.77 14.48 -13.60
CA SER A 103 -7.13 14.19 -13.07
C SER A 103 -7.21 12.83 -12.38
N ASN A 104 -6.55 11.80 -12.93
CA ASN A 104 -6.50 10.48 -12.30
C ASN A 104 -5.67 10.48 -11.01
N ILE A 105 -4.54 11.21 -10.97
CA ILE A 105 -3.74 11.35 -9.75
C ILE A 105 -4.54 12.06 -8.65
N GLU A 106 -5.25 13.13 -8.99
CA GLU A 106 -6.10 13.87 -8.06
C GLU A 106 -7.18 12.97 -7.46
N PHE A 107 -7.87 12.19 -8.31
CA PHE A 107 -8.88 11.22 -7.86
C PHE A 107 -8.30 10.15 -6.92
N LEU A 108 -7.12 9.62 -7.24
CA LEU A 108 -6.45 8.62 -6.40
C LEU A 108 -6.00 9.19 -5.06
N LEU A 109 -5.50 10.43 -5.03
CA LEU A 109 -5.11 11.11 -3.79
C LEU A 109 -6.31 11.34 -2.90
N LYS A 110 -7.42 11.84 -3.46
CA LYS A 110 -8.68 12.04 -2.73
C LYS A 110 -9.20 10.73 -2.13
N THR A 111 -9.16 9.64 -2.90
CA THR A 111 -9.61 8.33 -2.42
C THR A 111 -8.74 7.81 -1.28
N LYS A 112 -7.41 7.95 -1.38
CA LYS A 112 -6.48 7.56 -0.30
C LYS A 112 -6.72 8.33 0.98
N GLU A 113 -7.00 9.63 0.89
CA GLU A 113 -7.33 10.48 2.03
C GLU A 113 -8.63 10.05 2.70
N GLN A 114 -9.69 9.85 1.92
CA GLN A 114 -10.98 9.36 2.43
C GLN A 114 -10.83 8.00 3.14
N MET A 115 -10.09 7.05 2.56
CA MET A 115 -9.84 5.76 3.20
C MET A 115 -9.04 5.90 4.51
N LYS A 116 -8.12 6.86 4.60
CA LYS A 116 -7.34 7.11 5.82
C LYS A 116 -8.22 7.71 6.92
N GLU A 117 -9.10 8.65 6.56
CA GLU A 117 -10.07 9.23 7.47
C GLU A 117 -11.10 8.20 7.94
N GLU A 118 -11.60 7.35 7.05
CA GLU A 118 -12.52 6.28 7.41
C GLU A 118 -11.85 5.28 8.38
N LYS A 119 -10.60 4.91 8.12
CA LYS A 119 -9.82 4.06 9.04
C LYS A 119 -9.62 4.71 10.41
N SER A 120 -9.33 6.01 10.48
CA SER A 120 -9.16 6.69 11.77
C SER A 120 -10.48 6.77 12.54
N ARG A 121 -11.60 7.04 11.86
CA ARG A 121 -12.95 6.99 12.46
C ARG A 121 -13.31 5.60 12.96
N ALA A 122 -13.00 4.55 12.18
CA ALA A 122 -13.22 3.17 12.59
C ALA A 122 -12.40 2.80 13.84
N ILE A 123 -11.12 3.15 13.89
CA ILE A 123 -10.25 2.94 15.06
C ILE A 123 -10.78 3.71 16.28
N GLN A 124 -11.18 4.96 16.11
CA GLN A 124 -11.79 5.76 17.19
C GLN A 124 -13.07 5.11 17.73
N SER A 125 -13.91 4.56 16.85
CA SER A 125 -15.13 3.85 17.24
C SER A 125 -14.85 2.51 17.96
N ILE A 126 -13.72 1.85 17.68
CA ILE A 126 -13.32 0.60 18.34
C ILE A 126 -12.81 0.88 19.76
N ASN A 127 -11.99 1.91 19.92
CA ASN A 127 -11.41 2.33 21.20
C ASN A 127 -12.41 3.03 22.13
N GLU A 128 -13.64 3.24 21.67
CA GLU A 128 -14.71 3.86 22.42
C GLU A 128 -15.20 2.95 23.56
N THR A 129 -15.25 3.48 24.79
CA THR A 129 -15.60 2.72 25.99
C THR A 129 -17.06 2.26 25.91
N PRO A 130 -17.44 1.10 26.48
CA PRO A 130 -18.83 0.62 26.46
C PRO A 130 -19.85 1.63 26.98
N ALA A 131 -19.48 2.46 27.96
CA ALA A 131 -20.31 3.55 28.49
C ALA A 131 -20.56 4.69 27.48
N GLN A 132 -19.54 5.07 26.70
CA GLN A 132 -19.68 6.09 25.64
C GLN A 132 -20.49 5.54 24.46
N LYS A 133 -20.27 4.27 24.08
CA LYS A 133 -21.10 3.57 23.09
C LYS A 133 -22.56 3.45 23.52
N ALA A 134 -22.82 3.11 24.78
CA ALA A 134 -24.17 3.03 25.33
C ALA A 134 -24.86 4.40 25.40
N SER A 135 -24.13 5.45 25.77
CA SER A 135 -24.62 6.84 25.76
C SER A 135 -24.98 7.32 24.35
N LYS A 136 -24.11 7.07 23.35
CA LYS A 136 -24.40 7.38 21.93
C LYS A 136 -25.59 6.59 21.38
N ARG A 137 -25.72 5.30 21.72
CA ARG A 137 -26.88 4.47 21.33
C ARG A 137 -28.19 4.95 21.97
N ARG A 138 -28.17 5.40 23.22
CA ARG A 138 -29.34 6.00 23.88
C ARG A 138 -29.80 7.26 23.16
N LYS A 139 -28.88 8.17 22.81
CA LYS A 139 -29.21 9.40 22.06
C LYS A 139 -29.78 9.11 20.67
N LEU A 140 -29.18 8.16 19.94
CA LEU A 140 -29.68 7.76 18.61
C LEU A 140 -31.07 7.12 18.67
N ASN A 141 -31.33 6.27 19.66
CA ASN A 141 -32.66 5.68 19.84
C ASN A 141 -33.71 6.75 20.19
N GLU A 142 -33.32 7.79 20.94
CA GLU A 142 -34.20 8.90 21.30
C GLU A 142 -34.56 9.78 20.09
N GLU A 143 -33.59 10.11 19.23
CA GLU A 143 -33.87 10.81 17.96
C GLU A 143 -34.74 9.97 17.00
N VAL A 144 -34.54 8.65 16.96
CA VAL A 144 -35.35 7.74 16.13
C VAL A 144 -36.80 7.65 16.63
N GLU A 145 -37.03 7.56 17.94
CA GLU A 145 -38.37 7.57 18.52
C GLU A 145 -39.06 8.93 18.32
N ASP A 146 -38.33 10.03 18.44
CA ASP A 146 -38.88 11.38 18.20
C ASP A 146 -39.26 11.58 16.73
N LEU A 147 -38.43 11.13 15.79
CA LEU A 147 -38.76 11.09 14.35
C LEU A 147 -40.00 10.23 14.06
N LYS A 148 -40.12 9.07 14.71
CA LYS A 148 -41.25 8.17 14.54
C LYS A 148 -42.54 8.80 15.05
N ARG A 149 -42.50 9.48 16.19
CA ARG A 149 -43.62 10.24 16.76
C ARG A 149 -44.04 11.41 15.86
N ASN A 150 -43.08 12.07 15.22
CA ASN A 150 -43.36 13.15 14.26
C ASN A 150 -43.92 12.63 12.92
N LEU A 151 -43.77 11.33 12.62
CA LEU A 151 -44.31 10.67 11.43
C LEU A 151 -45.60 9.87 11.71
N GLU A 152 -46.07 9.85 12.95
CA GLU A 152 -47.32 9.20 13.34
C GLU A 152 -48.51 10.06 12.87
N ILE A 153 -48.94 9.78 11.64
CA ILE A 153 -50.17 10.35 11.06
C ILE A 153 -51.33 9.84 11.91
N VAL A 154 -52.02 10.77 12.59
CA VAL A 154 -53.28 10.50 13.27
C VAL A 154 -54.29 10.01 12.22
N PRO A 155 -54.86 8.79 12.34
CA PRO A 155 -55.99 8.44 11.50
C PRO A 155 -57.14 9.36 11.90
N ASP A 156 -57.53 10.24 10.98
CA ASP A 156 -58.70 11.07 11.11
C ASP A 156 -59.91 10.15 10.99
N GLU A 157 -60.56 9.84 12.11
CA GLU A 157 -61.75 8.97 12.16
C GLU A 157 -63.04 9.72 11.81
N ASP A 158 -62.98 11.00 11.43
CA ASP A 158 -64.16 11.79 11.05
C ASP A 158 -64.27 11.93 9.52
N ASP A 159 -64.49 10.82 8.81
CA ASP A 159 -65.03 10.83 7.43
C ASP A 159 -66.43 10.20 7.41
N ASP A 160 -67.23 10.58 8.42
CA ASP A 160 -68.67 10.47 8.41
C ASP A 160 -69.20 11.90 8.32
N VAL A 161 -69.70 12.31 7.13
CA VAL A 161 -70.88 13.19 6.97
C VAL A 161 -71.05 13.61 5.50
N TYR A 162 -72.12 13.02 4.92
CA TYR A 162 -73.12 13.60 4.01
C TYR A 162 -72.93 13.62 2.47
N THR A 163 -73.81 12.80 1.85
CA THR A 163 -74.72 13.04 0.71
C THR A 163 -74.18 13.39 -0.67
#